data_AF-A0AAV4HMG0-F1
#
_entry.id   AF-A0AAV4HMG0-F1
#
_cell.length_a   1.000
_cell.length_b   1.000
_cell.length_c   1.000
_cell.angle_alpha   90.00
_cell.angle_beta   90.00
_cell.angle_gamma   90.00
#
_symmetry.space_group_name_H-M   'P 1'
#
loop_
_entity.id
_entity.type
_entity.pdbx_description
1 polymer ?
#
loop_
_entity_poly.entity_id
_entity_poly.type
_entity_poly.pdbx_seq_one_letter_code
_entity_poly.pdbx_strand_id
1 'polypeptide(L)'
;MDTALRNLVSDCSKRRITLGGNGYGRLTQNAIRKLSICYVRAIRKHNNVEDMKKAILAEMYHCFSTEKRPMHHLCPTGTGSWCFYNAVIAQNKMPGKHIKCIQTPLNYKLLANHIKPVYRRLADPKLLARCLKGAKQKANESLHAKI
;
A
#
# COMPACT_ATOMS: atom_id res chain seq x y z
N MET A 1 9.22 0.71 -5.53
CA MET A 1 7.79 0.50 -5.86
C MET A 1 7.35 1.35 -7.04
N ASP A 2 7.59 2.67 -7.01
CA ASP A 2 7.24 3.61 -8.10
C ASP A 2 7.63 3.09 -9.49
N THR A 3 8.91 2.78 -9.70
CA THR A 3 9.43 2.21 -10.95
C THR A 3 8.71 0.93 -11.37
N ALA A 4 8.43 0.03 -10.42
CA ALA A 4 7.76 -1.24 -10.70
C ALA A 4 6.32 -1.04 -11.20
N LEU A 5 5.59 -0.07 -10.64
CA LEU A 5 4.24 0.25 -11.08
C LEU A 5 4.22 1.01 -12.42
N ARG A 6 5.20 1.90 -12.66
CA ARG A 6 5.34 2.58 -13.96
C ARG A 6 5.66 1.59 -15.08
N ASN A 7 6.58 0.66 -14.83
CA ASN A 7 6.90 -0.40 -15.79
C ASN A 7 5.67 -1.29 -16.03
N LEU A 8 4.94 -1.66 -14.97
CA LEU A 8 3.70 -2.43 -15.11
C LEU A 8 2.69 -1.73 -16.05
N VAL A 9 2.47 -0.42 -15.87
CA VAL A 9 1.57 0.35 -16.75
C VAL A 9 2.09 0.38 -18.19
N SER A 10 3.40 0.61 -18.39
CA SER A 10 4.01 0.62 -19.73
C SER A 10 3.89 -0.75 -20.43
N ASP A 11 4.24 -1.83 -19.74
CA ASP A 11 4.25 -3.18 -20.31
C ASP A 11 2.83 -3.69 -20.62
N CYS A 12 1.85 -3.35 -19.78
CA CYS A 12 0.46 -3.66 -20.08
C CYS A 12 -0.07 -2.83 -21.26
N SER A 13 0.35 -1.56 -21.39
CA SER A 13 0.00 -0.72 -22.53
C SER A 13 0.50 -1.30 -23.86
N LYS A 14 1.74 -1.81 -23.90
CA LYS A 14 2.30 -2.53 -25.07
C LYS A 14 1.45 -3.73 -25.49
N ARG A 15 0.76 -4.35 -24.53
CA ARG A 15 -0.17 -5.48 -24.72
C ARG A 15 -1.63 -5.04 -24.94
N ARG A 16 -1.87 -3.76 -25.22
CA ARG A 16 -3.20 -3.15 -25.39
C ARG A 16 -4.10 -3.25 -24.15
N ILE A 17 -3.51 -3.33 -22.95
CA ILE A 17 -4.21 -3.32 -21.66
C ILE A 17 -3.97 -1.98 -20.96
N THR A 18 -5.00 -1.16 -20.86
CA THR A 18 -4.90 0.18 -20.24
C THR A 18 -5.13 0.11 -18.74
N LEU A 19 -4.05 0.22 -17.93
CA LEU A 19 -4.14 0.27 -16.46
C LEU A 19 -4.18 1.71 -15.90
N GLY A 20 -3.63 2.67 -16.64
CA GLY A 20 -3.60 4.10 -16.31
C GLY A 20 -4.77 4.90 -16.89
N GLY A 21 -4.60 6.22 -17.01
CA GLY A 21 -5.59 7.15 -17.59
C GLY A 21 -6.51 7.83 -16.57
N ASN A 22 -7.50 8.58 -17.06
CA ASN A 22 -8.34 9.49 -16.24
C ASN A 22 -9.55 8.83 -15.57
N GLY A 23 -9.71 7.50 -15.70
CA GLY A 23 -10.82 6.79 -15.08
C GLY A 23 -10.69 6.65 -13.56
N TYR A 24 -11.83 6.45 -12.89
CA TYR A 24 -11.83 6.13 -11.46
C TYR A 24 -11.06 4.84 -11.19
N GLY A 25 -10.21 4.85 -10.16
CA GLY A 25 -9.46 3.69 -9.73
C GLY A 25 -8.33 3.26 -10.67
N ARG A 26 -7.82 4.14 -11.53
CA ARG A 26 -6.70 3.87 -12.44
C ARG A 26 -5.34 4.11 -11.78
N LEU A 27 -4.30 3.47 -12.31
CA LEU A 27 -2.91 3.74 -11.94
C LEU A 27 -2.40 5.03 -12.60
N THR A 28 -2.90 6.18 -12.13
CA THR A 28 -2.36 7.49 -12.52
C THR A 28 -0.97 7.70 -11.93
N GLN A 29 -0.21 8.67 -12.45
CA GLN A 29 1.09 9.02 -11.89
C GLN A 29 0.99 9.43 -10.40
N ASN A 30 -0.07 10.16 -10.04
CA ASN A 30 -0.32 10.56 -8.66
C ASN A 30 -0.66 9.35 -7.77
N ALA A 31 -1.49 8.42 -8.26
CA ALA A 31 -1.78 7.18 -7.54
C ALA A 31 -0.50 6.37 -7.28
N ILE A 32 0.34 6.18 -8.31
CA ILE A 32 1.62 5.47 -8.18
C ILE A 32 2.54 6.14 -7.14
N ARG A 33 2.62 7.47 -7.15
CA ARG A 33 3.40 8.24 -6.17
C ARG A 33 2.89 8.01 -4.75
N LYS A 34 1.57 8.13 -4.53
CA LYS A 34 0.96 7.92 -3.21
C LYS A 34 1.18 6.49 -2.68
N LEU A 35 0.95 5.47 -3.51
CA LEU A 35 1.19 4.07 -3.14
C LEU A 35 2.66 3.83 -2.77
N SER A 36 3.59 4.47 -3.50
CA SER A 36 5.02 4.36 -3.21
C SER A 36 5.41 5.01 -1.88
N ILE A 37 4.82 6.15 -1.54
CA ILE A 37 5.03 6.83 -0.25
C ILE A 37 4.53 5.95 0.89
N CYS A 38 3.32 5.40 0.76
CA CYS A 38 2.72 4.56 1.78
C CYS A 38 3.50 3.26 1.99
N TYR A 39 4.02 2.64 0.92
CA TYR A 39 4.94 1.49 1.01
C TYR A 39 6.21 1.80 1.81
N VAL A 40 6.87 2.92 1.51
CA VAL A 40 8.06 3.35 2.27
C VAL A 40 7.70 3.62 3.73
N ARG A 41 6.52 4.20 3.99
CA ARG A 41 6.02 4.42 5.35
C ARG A 41 5.79 3.11 6.10
N ALA A 42 5.21 2.10 5.45
CA ALA A 42 5.01 0.78 6.03
C ALA A 42 6.35 0.13 6.43
N ILE A 43 7.36 0.23 5.58
CA ILE A 43 8.70 -0.27 5.89
C ILE A 43 9.34 0.47 7.06
N ARG A 44 9.23 1.80 7.10
CA ARG A 44 9.90 2.63 8.12
C ARG A 44 9.22 2.57 9.49
N LYS A 45 7.90 2.36 9.53
CA LYS A 45 7.12 2.40 10.78
C LYS A 45 7.26 1.12 11.61
N HIS A 46 7.64 0.00 11.00
CA HIS A 46 7.64 -1.30 11.63
C HIS A 46 9.08 -1.84 11.77
N ASN A 47 9.35 -2.50 12.90
CA ASN A 47 10.68 -3.03 13.25
C ASN A 47 10.83 -4.55 13.03
N ASN A 48 9.78 -5.20 12.55
CA ASN A 48 9.74 -6.64 12.27
C ASN A 48 9.06 -6.92 10.91
N VAL A 49 9.45 -8.04 10.30
CA VAL A 49 9.07 -8.40 8.92
C VAL A 49 7.56 -8.63 8.78
N GLU A 50 6.94 -9.29 9.75
CA GLU A 50 5.52 -9.63 9.68
C GLU A 50 4.63 -8.39 9.70
N ASP A 51 4.93 -7.41 10.55
CA ASP A 51 4.18 -6.15 10.59
C ASP A 51 4.38 -5.32 9.32
N MET A 52 5.60 -5.28 8.77
CA MET A 52 5.85 -4.61 7.48
C MET A 52 5.00 -5.26 6.38
N LYS A 53 5.01 -6.59 6.27
CA LYS A 53 4.24 -7.35 5.30
C LYS A 53 2.74 -7.10 5.48
N LYS A 54 2.23 -7.18 6.72
CA LYS A 54 0.83 -6.92 7.04
C LYS A 54 0.42 -5.50 6.63
N ALA A 55 1.24 -4.49 6.95
CA ALA A 55 0.96 -3.09 6.60
C ALA A 55 0.95 -2.86 5.07
N ILE A 56 1.90 -3.45 4.34
CA ILE A 56 1.97 -3.36 2.87
C ILE A 56 0.71 -3.97 2.23
N LEU A 57 0.29 -5.15 2.70
CA LEU A 57 -0.92 -5.80 2.20
C LEU A 57 -2.19 -5.07 2.61
N ALA A 58 -2.25 -4.54 3.85
CA ALA A 58 -3.36 -3.74 4.34
C ALA A 58 -3.62 -2.52 3.46
N GLU A 59 -2.56 -1.81 3.06
CA GLU A 59 -2.67 -0.68 2.14
C GLU A 59 -3.27 -1.10 0.78
N MET A 60 -2.77 -2.18 0.19
CA MET A 60 -3.29 -2.68 -1.09
C MET A 60 -4.79 -3.02 -1.00
N TYR A 61 -5.18 -3.77 0.03
CA TYR A 61 -6.57 -4.18 0.22
C TYR A 61 -7.47 -2.99 0.55
N HIS A 62 -6.99 -2.04 1.36
CA HIS A 62 -7.67 -0.80 1.65
C HIS A 62 -7.98 -0.02 0.37
N CYS A 63 -7.00 0.14 -0.53
CA CYS A 63 -7.17 0.82 -1.82
C CYS A 63 -8.17 0.13 -2.76
N PHE A 64 -8.29 -1.20 -2.68
CA PHE A 64 -9.26 -1.99 -3.45
C PHE A 64 -10.66 -2.04 -2.83
N SER A 65 -10.80 -1.59 -1.60
CA SER A 65 -12.04 -1.75 -0.84
C SER A 65 -13.18 -0.93 -1.44
N THR A 66 -14.37 -1.52 -1.44
CA THR A 66 -15.63 -0.86 -1.85
C THR A 66 -16.73 -1.18 -0.85
N GLU A 67 -17.88 -0.53 -0.99
CA GLU A 67 -19.06 -0.79 -0.18
C GLU A 67 -19.53 -2.25 -0.33
N LYS A 68 -19.50 -2.78 -1.56
CA LYS A 68 -19.91 -4.16 -1.86
C LYS A 68 -18.87 -5.20 -1.45
N ARG A 69 -17.61 -4.78 -1.30
CA ARG A 69 -16.49 -5.64 -0.94
C ARG A 69 -15.56 -4.88 0.01
N PRO A 70 -15.92 -4.76 1.30
CA PRO A 70 -15.07 -4.12 2.28
C PRO A 70 -13.83 -4.99 2.55
N MET A 71 -12.63 -4.44 2.37
CA MET A 71 -11.36 -5.19 2.49
C MET A 71 -10.44 -4.58 3.56
N HIS A 72 -10.97 -4.37 4.76
CA HIS A 72 -10.25 -3.70 5.87
C HIS A 72 -9.70 -4.64 6.95
N HIS A 73 -9.74 -5.95 6.72
CA HIS A 73 -9.35 -7.00 7.68
C HIS A 73 -7.86 -6.97 8.10
N LEU A 74 -6.96 -6.44 7.26
CA LEU A 74 -5.55 -6.27 7.63
C LEU A 74 -5.23 -4.86 8.15
N CYS A 75 -6.16 -3.91 8.01
CA CYS A 75 -5.98 -2.57 8.54
C CYS A 75 -5.95 -2.60 10.08
N PRO A 76 -5.27 -1.64 10.74
CA PRO A 76 -5.31 -1.56 12.18
C PRO A 76 -6.74 -1.36 12.69
N THR A 77 -7.03 -1.89 13.87
CA THR A 77 -8.30 -1.72 14.58
C THR A 77 -8.20 -0.58 15.59
N GLY A 78 -9.33 -0.23 16.21
CA GLY A 78 -9.40 0.82 17.23
C GLY A 78 -9.65 2.22 16.66
N THR A 79 -10.07 3.13 17.54
CA THR A 79 -10.50 4.49 17.19
C THR A 79 -9.39 5.36 16.62
N GLY A 80 -8.13 5.07 16.98
CA GLY A 80 -6.94 5.72 16.43
C GLY A 80 -6.41 5.11 15.11
N SER A 81 -7.16 4.19 14.50
CA SER A 81 -6.76 3.59 13.23
C SER A 81 -6.72 4.62 12.10
N TRP A 82 -5.71 4.54 11.24
CA TRP A 82 -5.67 5.33 10.01
C TRP A 82 -6.72 4.86 8.99
N CYS A 83 -7.28 3.66 9.16
CA CYS A 83 -8.33 3.14 8.33
C CYS A 83 -9.67 3.73 8.77
N PHE A 84 -10.24 4.60 7.94
CA PHE A 84 -11.53 5.27 8.23
C PHE A 84 -12.62 4.25 8.64
N TYR A 85 -12.65 3.09 7.99
CA TYR A 85 -13.66 2.08 8.23
C TYR A 85 -13.50 1.46 9.62
N ASN A 86 -12.31 0.92 9.95
CA ASN A 86 -12.08 0.29 11.24
C ASN A 86 -12.14 1.28 12.40
N ALA A 87 -11.70 2.53 12.18
CA ALA A 87 -11.77 3.58 13.20
C ALA A 87 -13.22 3.92 13.57
N VAL A 88 -14.12 3.98 12.57
CA VAL A 88 -15.53 4.30 12.78
C VAL A 88 -16.31 3.10 13.34
N ILE A 89 -16.01 1.88 12.87
CA ILE A 89 -16.57 0.65 13.44
C ILE A 89 -16.20 0.50 14.92
N ALA A 90 -14.96 0.82 15.30
CA ALA A 90 -14.54 0.79 16.70
C ALA A 90 -15.27 1.81 17.60
N GLN A 91 -15.96 2.79 17.02
CA GLN A 91 -16.84 3.74 17.72
C GLN A 91 -18.32 3.33 17.68
N ASN A 92 -18.65 2.13 17.21
CA ASN A 92 -20.02 1.65 16.97
C ASN A 92 -20.83 2.57 16.04
N LYS A 93 -20.18 3.15 15.03
CA LYS A 93 -20.79 4.05 14.04
C LYS A 93 -20.75 3.44 12.63
N MET A 94 -21.58 3.98 11.74
CA MET A 94 -21.57 3.59 10.33
C MET A 94 -20.46 4.30 9.55
N PRO A 95 -19.57 3.57 8.84
CA PRO A 95 -18.54 4.19 8.01
C PRO A 95 -19.11 4.98 6.83
N GLY A 96 -18.39 6.03 6.43
CA GLY A 96 -18.70 6.80 5.22
C GLY A 96 -18.49 6.00 3.92
N LYS A 97 -18.94 6.58 2.80
CA LYS A 97 -18.81 5.96 1.46
C LYS A 97 -17.35 5.82 1.04
N HIS A 98 -16.94 4.64 0.58
CA HIS A 98 -15.54 4.34 0.20
C HIS A 98 -15.02 5.29 -0.89
N ILE A 99 -15.87 5.67 -1.85
CA ILE A 99 -15.51 6.62 -2.92
C ILE A 99 -15.03 7.99 -2.41
N LYS A 100 -15.51 8.41 -1.23
CA LYS A 100 -15.11 9.68 -0.60
C LYS A 100 -13.94 9.50 0.37
N CYS A 101 -13.85 8.35 1.02
CA CYS A 101 -12.94 8.13 2.14
C CYS A 101 -11.61 7.46 1.76
N ILE A 102 -11.54 6.74 0.62
CA ILE A 102 -10.28 6.17 0.14
C ILE A 102 -9.55 7.21 -0.70
N GLN A 103 -8.35 7.62 -0.24
CA GLN A 103 -7.57 8.66 -0.90
C GLN A 103 -6.93 8.22 -2.23
N THR A 104 -6.68 6.92 -2.39
CA THR A 104 -6.08 6.34 -3.59
C THR A 104 -6.86 5.08 -3.98
N PRO A 105 -8.09 5.22 -4.49
CA PRO A 105 -8.91 4.08 -4.85
C PRO A 105 -8.29 3.35 -6.04
N LEU A 106 -8.43 2.02 -6.08
CA LEU A 106 -7.99 1.16 -7.17
C LEU A 106 -9.16 0.30 -7.64
N ASN A 107 -9.33 0.20 -8.97
CA ASN A 107 -10.36 -0.63 -9.55
C ASN A 107 -9.95 -2.11 -9.47
N TYR A 108 -10.61 -2.87 -8.57
CA TYR A 108 -10.29 -4.28 -8.35
C TYR A 108 -10.37 -5.12 -9.63
N LYS A 109 -11.46 -5.01 -10.39
CA LYS A 109 -11.70 -5.83 -11.59
C LYS A 109 -10.60 -5.62 -12.63
N LEU A 110 -10.17 -4.38 -12.81
CA LEU A 110 -9.14 -4.02 -13.77
C LEU A 110 -7.73 -4.35 -13.28
N LEU A 111 -7.40 -4.04 -12.03
CA LEU A 111 -6.01 -3.94 -11.58
C LEU A 111 -5.54 -5.12 -10.72
N ALA A 112 -6.45 -5.88 -10.10
CA ALA A 112 -6.07 -6.88 -9.10
C ALA A 112 -5.07 -7.91 -9.64
N ASN A 113 -5.29 -8.43 -10.85
CA ASN A 113 -4.43 -9.45 -11.45
C ASN A 113 -3.03 -8.93 -11.81
N HIS A 114 -2.88 -7.62 -12.00
CA HIS A 114 -1.63 -6.97 -12.37
C HIS A 114 -0.84 -6.47 -11.17
N ILE A 115 -1.54 -5.91 -10.17
CA ILE A 115 -0.92 -5.28 -9.00
C ILE A 115 -0.55 -6.30 -7.91
N LYS A 116 -1.37 -7.33 -7.69
CA LYS A 116 -1.11 -8.34 -6.64
C LYS A 116 0.27 -8.98 -6.76
N PRO A 117 0.77 -9.38 -7.95
CA PRO A 117 2.13 -9.91 -8.09
C PRO A 117 3.22 -8.92 -7.66
N VAL A 118 3.04 -7.62 -7.95
CA VAL A 118 3.98 -6.57 -7.54
C VAL A 118 4.00 -6.45 -6.02
N TYR A 119 2.84 -6.38 -5.37
CA TYR A 119 2.76 -6.32 -3.90
C TYR A 119 3.29 -7.59 -3.24
N ARG A 120 3.02 -8.78 -3.81
CA ARG A 120 3.56 -10.05 -3.30
C ARG A 120 5.09 -10.03 -3.26
N ARG A 121 5.73 -9.57 -4.35
CA ARG A 121 7.19 -9.42 -4.40
C ARG A 121 7.70 -8.37 -3.42
N LEU A 122 6.99 -7.24 -3.29
CA LEU A 122 7.38 -6.15 -2.39
C LEU A 122 7.18 -6.47 -0.91
N ALA A 123 6.29 -7.42 -0.60
CA ALA A 123 6.02 -7.94 0.74
C ALA A 123 6.75 -9.26 1.02
N ASP A 124 7.72 -9.63 0.18
CA ASP A 124 8.54 -10.83 0.36
C ASP A 124 9.38 -10.72 1.65
N PRO A 125 9.31 -11.73 2.55
CA PRO A 125 10.03 -11.67 3.83
C PRO A 125 11.54 -11.47 3.68
N LYS A 126 12.19 -12.07 2.67
CA LYS A 126 13.63 -11.93 2.45
C LYS A 126 13.98 -10.51 2.03
N LEU A 127 13.16 -9.90 1.17
CA LEU A 127 13.29 -8.49 0.80
C LEU A 127 13.12 -7.57 2.02
N LEU A 128 12.08 -7.79 2.82
CA LEU A 128 11.80 -6.96 4.00
C LEU A 128 12.87 -7.09 5.08
N ALA A 129 13.41 -8.29 5.30
CA ALA A 129 14.52 -8.51 6.23
C ALA A 129 15.77 -7.70 5.83
N ARG A 130 16.07 -7.59 4.53
CA ARG A 130 17.16 -6.75 4.03
C ARG A 130 16.90 -5.26 4.30
N CYS A 131 15.66 -4.79 4.16
CA CYS A 131 15.28 -3.42 4.51
C CYS A 131 15.51 -3.12 5.99
N LEU A 132 15.17 -4.05 6.89
CA LEU A 132 15.42 -3.90 8.33
C LEU A 132 16.92 -3.83 8.65
N LYS A 133 17.74 -4.71 8.05
CA LYS A 133 19.19 -4.70 8.26
C LYS A 133 19.80 -3.37 7.82
N GLY A 134 19.43 -2.87 6.63
CA GLY A 134 19.91 -1.59 6.13
C GLY A 134 19.49 -0.40 7.01
N ALA A 135 18.29 -0.43 7.57
CA ALA A 135 17.85 0.61 8.52
C ALA A 135 18.71 0.62 9.79
N LYS A 136 19.05 -0.55 10.34
CA LYS A 136 19.93 -0.69 11.51
C LYS A 136 21.36 -0.22 11.21
N GLN A 137 21.91 -0.59 10.06
CA GLN A 137 23.26 -0.15 9.64
C GLN A 137 23.35 1.37 9.57
N LYS A 138 22.37 2.02 8.91
CA LYS A 138 22.31 3.50 8.84
C LYS A 138 22.18 4.17 10.20
N ALA A 139 21.42 3.57 11.12
CA ALA A 139 21.32 4.08 12.49
C ALA A 139 22.67 4.00 13.21
N ASN A 140 23.40 2.89 13.05
CA ASN A 140 24.72 2.73 13.66
C ASN A 140 25.75 3.69 13.07
N GLU A 141 25.80 3.84 11.74
CA GLU A 141 26.67 4.81 11.05
C GLU A 141 26.39 6.26 11.48
N SER A 142 25.11 6.63 11.64
CA SER A 142 24.73 7.96 12.13
C SER A 142 25.13 8.23 13.59
N LEU A 143 25.28 7.17 14.41
CA LEU A 143 25.77 7.29 15.78
C LEU A 143 27.30 7.43 15.80
N HIS A 144 28.01 6.72 14.92
CA HIS A 144 29.46 6.80 14.81
C HIS A 144 30.00 8.07 14.12
N ALA A 145 29.18 8.74 13.29
CA ALA A 145 29.55 10.02 12.66
C ALA A 145 29.50 11.25 13.61
N LYS A 146 29.20 11.04 14.90
CA LYS A 146 29.15 12.09 15.93
C LYS A 146 30.31 12.03 16.94
N ILE A 147 31.44 11.45 16.54
CA ILE A 147 32.69 11.44 17.33
C ILE A 147 33.70 12.37 16.68
#